data_AF-A0A4Y9ZJC8-F1
#
_entry.id   AF-A0A4Y9ZJC8-F1
#
_cell.length_a   1.000
_cell.length_b   1.000
_cell.length_c   1.000
_cell.angle_alpha   90.00
_cell.angle_beta   90.00
_cell.angle_gamma   90.00
#
_symmetry.space_group_name_H-M   'P 1'
#
loop_
_entity.id
_entity.type
_entity.pdbx_description
1 polymer ?
#
loop_
_entity_poly.entity_id
_entity_poly.type
_entity_poly.pdbx_seq_one_letter_code
_entity_poly.pdbx_strand_id
1 'polypeptide(L)'
;MLDYQLREEILGTKVTVGRREVWTHVQWAKHMLELAEKASIATSMQNIWLIRHELPDIMKDFVPEMHADWTAFMQTVTDIDITQLRDKVDAKWHCDGELACMNADVQRLTAQRDTVCQAINALQHHPDMDAGHAAYQVQLTRFTETHRFSPYITEHTLVSLHPGTEPLCLDECWSCSWQGHCGDACIAPLQDKVLDVECK
;
A
#
# COMPACT_ATOMS: atom_id res chain seq x y z
N MET A 1 -6.72 -29.47 -1.05
CA MET A 1 -5.76 -30.43 -0.45
C MET A 1 -4.70 -29.56 0.25
N LEU A 2 -5.06 -28.80 1.29
CA LEU A 2 -5.03 -29.21 2.69
C LEU A 2 -6.15 -28.49 3.48
N ASP A 3 -7.15 -29.22 3.97
CA ASP A 3 -8.25 -28.68 4.80
C ASP A 3 -7.85 -28.52 6.29
N TYR A 4 -6.54 -28.59 6.57
CA TYR A 4 -5.95 -28.71 7.91
C TYR A 4 -5.01 -27.55 8.25
N GLN A 5 -4.97 -26.51 7.43
CA GLN A 5 -4.11 -25.35 7.67
C GLN A 5 -4.72 -24.44 8.73
N LEU A 6 -3.91 -24.06 9.71
CA LEU A 6 -4.30 -23.08 10.70
C LEU A 6 -4.22 -21.70 10.05
N ARG A 7 -5.38 -21.06 9.85
CA ARG A 7 -5.46 -19.75 9.22
C ARG A 7 -5.21 -18.63 10.22
N GLU A 8 -4.62 -17.55 9.73
CA GLU A 8 -4.37 -16.35 10.51
C GLU A 8 -5.67 -15.73 11.04
N GLU A 9 -6.75 -15.76 10.25
CA GLU A 9 -8.03 -15.12 10.62
C GLU A 9 -8.70 -15.76 11.85
N ILE A 10 -8.33 -16.99 12.20
CA ILE A 10 -8.94 -17.73 13.32
C ILE A 10 -7.99 -17.83 14.52
N LEU A 11 -6.82 -17.21 14.47
CA LEU A 11 -5.89 -17.18 15.60
C LEU A 11 -6.48 -16.41 16.79
N GLY A 12 -6.19 -16.89 18.00
CA GLY A 12 -6.71 -16.28 19.21
C GLY A 12 -8.24 -16.40 19.37
N THR A 13 -8.90 -17.24 18.58
CA THR A 13 -10.34 -17.54 18.71
C THR A 13 -10.58 -18.92 19.32
N LYS A 14 -11.80 -19.14 19.81
CA LYS A 14 -12.22 -20.45 20.34
C LYS A 14 -13.18 -21.12 19.37
N VAL A 15 -13.07 -22.44 19.35
CA VAL A 15 -13.92 -23.34 18.58
C VAL A 15 -14.55 -24.35 19.53
N THR A 16 -15.81 -24.68 19.27
CA THR A 16 -16.56 -25.62 20.10
C THR A 16 -16.30 -27.04 19.61
N VAL A 17 -15.67 -27.86 20.45
CA VAL A 17 -15.47 -29.29 20.20
C VAL A 17 -16.34 -30.06 21.19
N GLY A 18 -17.44 -30.62 20.68
CA GLY A 18 -18.47 -31.24 21.52
C GLY A 18 -19.18 -30.21 22.41
N ARG A 19 -18.91 -30.21 23.72
CA ARG A 19 -19.49 -29.28 24.72
C ARG A 19 -18.45 -28.37 25.38
N ARG A 20 -17.24 -28.30 24.85
CA ARG A 20 -16.14 -27.50 25.41
C ARG A 20 -15.63 -26.52 24.37
N GLU A 21 -15.35 -25.31 24.80
CA GLU A 21 -14.60 -24.34 24.01
C GLU A 21 -13.10 -24.63 24.16
N VAL A 22 -12.41 -24.72 23.04
CA VAL A 22 -10.96 -24.92 22.99
C VAL A 22 -10.38 -23.87 22.05
N TRP A 23 -9.18 -23.36 22.34
CA TRP A 23 -8.49 -22.46 21.43
C TRP A 23 -8.18 -23.16 20.10
N THR A 24 -8.34 -22.45 18.98
CA THR A 24 -8.15 -23.01 17.63
C THR A 24 -6.77 -23.64 17.44
N HIS A 25 -5.70 -22.97 17.89
CA HIS A 25 -4.33 -23.49 17.82
C HIS A 25 -4.14 -24.77 18.67
N VAL A 26 -4.79 -24.87 19.84
CA VAL A 26 -4.75 -26.07 20.69
C VAL A 26 -5.49 -27.23 20.04
N GLN A 27 -6.67 -26.98 19.46
CA GLN A 27 -7.40 -28.02 18.74
C GLN A 27 -6.59 -28.52 17.54
N TRP A 28 -6.04 -27.58 16.77
CA TRP A 28 -5.20 -27.89 15.60
C TRP A 28 -3.99 -28.75 15.99
N ALA A 29 -3.27 -28.38 17.05
CA ALA A 29 -2.10 -29.13 17.48
C ALA A 29 -2.45 -30.57 17.91
N LYS A 30 -3.55 -30.75 18.64
CA LYS A 30 -4.03 -32.09 19.01
C LYS A 30 -4.38 -32.93 17.79
N HIS A 31 -5.08 -32.35 16.83
CA HIS A 31 -5.46 -33.05 15.61
C HIS A 31 -4.23 -33.45 14.77
N MET A 32 -3.25 -32.55 14.65
CA MET A 32 -2.00 -32.84 13.94
C MET A 32 -1.18 -33.94 14.63
N LEU A 33 -1.17 -33.98 15.96
CA LEU A 33 -0.54 -35.07 16.71
C LEU A 33 -1.22 -36.42 16.44
N GLU A 34 -2.56 -36.47 16.46
CA GLU A 34 -3.32 -37.69 16.14
C GLU A 34 -3.01 -38.22 14.73
N LEU A 35 -2.82 -37.32 13.75
CA LEU A 35 -2.41 -37.70 12.39
C LEU A 35 -0.97 -38.24 12.37
N ALA A 36 -0.06 -37.62 13.10
CA ALA A 36 1.32 -38.08 13.21
C ALA A 36 1.42 -39.45 13.90
N GLU A 37 0.60 -39.72 14.92
CA GLU A 37 0.50 -41.02 15.58
C GLU A 37 -0.04 -42.09 14.62
N LYS A 38 -1.11 -41.79 13.88
CA LYS A 38 -1.67 -42.70 12.86
C LYS A 38 -0.67 -43.01 11.75
N ALA A 39 0.16 -42.04 11.38
CA ALA A 39 1.24 -42.22 10.41
C ALA A 39 2.51 -42.86 11.02
N SER A 40 2.54 -43.15 12.32
CA SER A 40 3.71 -43.67 13.05
C SER A 40 4.96 -42.80 12.93
N ILE A 41 4.78 -41.48 12.79
CA ILE A 41 5.87 -40.49 12.71
C ILE A 41 6.00 -39.63 13.97
N ALA A 42 5.16 -39.86 14.99
CA ALA A 42 5.06 -39.01 16.18
C ALA A 42 6.38 -38.81 16.95
N THR A 43 7.27 -39.81 16.94
CA THR A 43 8.59 -39.77 17.59
C THR A 43 9.73 -39.41 16.62
N SER A 44 9.40 -38.92 15.42
CA SER A 44 10.36 -38.59 14.37
C SER A 44 10.37 -37.09 14.08
N MET A 45 11.42 -36.61 13.42
CA MET A 45 11.51 -35.23 12.93
C MET A 45 10.88 -35.04 11.54
N GLN A 46 10.28 -36.09 10.97
CA GLN A 46 9.82 -36.08 9.58
C GLN A 46 8.74 -35.01 9.37
N ASN A 47 8.90 -34.20 8.34
CA ASN A 47 7.93 -33.18 7.89
C ASN A 47 7.59 -32.06 8.90
N ILE A 48 8.26 -32.00 10.08
CA ILE A 48 8.04 -30.91 11.05
C ILE A 48 8.34 -29.55 10.40
N TRP A 49 9.45 -29.44 9.68
CA TRP A 49 9.84 -28.22 8.98
C TRP A 49 8.77 -27.76 7.98
N LEU A 50 8.19 -28.70 7.22
CA LEU A 50 7.16 -28.41 6.24
C LEU A 50 5.90 -27.86 6.91
N ILE A 51 5.43 -28.50 7.97
CA ILE A 51 4.24 -28.01 8.71
C ILE A 51 4.52 -26.66 9.37
N ARG A 52 5.72 -26.46 9.93
CA ARG A 52 6.11 -25.16 10.48
C ARG A 52 6.11 -24.06 9.42
N HIS A 53 6.56 -24.37 8.19
CA HIS A 53 6.54 -23.42 7.09
C HIS A 53 5.12 -22.96 6.74
N GLU A 54 4.16 -23.87 6.80
CA GLU A 54 2.74 -23.60 6.52
C GLU A 54 1.98 -22.91 7.66
N LEU A 55 2.60 -22.70 8.82
CA LEU A 55 1.99 -21.94 9.91
C LEU A 55 1.88 -20.45 9.56
N PRO A 56 0.90 -19.73 10.13
CA PRO A 56 0.88 -18.27 10.10
C PRO A 56 2.16 -17.68 10.69
N ASP A 57 2.64 -16.57 10.14
CA ASP A 57 3.90 -15.96 10.58
C ASP A 57 3.87 -15.55 12.05
N ILE A 58 2.72 -15.08 12.55
CA ILE A 58 2.50 -14.81 13.98
C ILE A 58 2.85 -16.03 14.84
N MET A 59 2.48 -17.24 14.40
CA MET A 59 2.75 -18.46 15.16
C MET A 59 4.20 -18.90 15.07
N LYS A 60 4.87 -18.64 13.93
CA LYS A 60 6.29 -18.97 13.76
C LYS A 60 7.18 -18.23 14.76
N ASP A 61 6.75 -17.08 15.28
CA ASP A 61 7.47 -16.35 16.33
C ASP A 61 7.49 -17.09 17.68
N PHE A 62 6.48 -17.92 17.96
CA PHE A 62 6.38 -18.70 19.20
C PHE A 62 6.98 -20.10 19.08
N VAL A 63 7.11 -20.58 17.85
CA VAL A 63 7.53 -21.96 17.55
C VAL A 63 8.99 -21.93 17.07
N PRO A 64 9.93 -22.50 17.84
CA PRO A 64 11.32 -22.66 17.42
C PRO A 64 11.47 -23.35 16.05
N GLU A 65 12.60 -23.11 15.39
CA GLU A 65 12.85 -23.71 14.07
C GLU A 65 13.06 -25.23 14.13
N MET A 66 13.53 -25.75 15.28
CA MET A 66 13.87 -27.15 15.47
C MET A 66 13.11 -27.78 16.64
N HIS A 67 12.62 -29.00 16.42
CA HIS A 67 11.98 -29.83 17.44
C HIS A 67 12.50 -31.26 17.35
N ALA A 68 12.61 -31.94 18.49
CA ALA A 68 13.10 -33.32 18.57
C ALA A 68 12.14 -34.31 17.88
N ASP A 69 10.84 -34.09 18.02
CA ASP A 69 9.79 -34.91 17.42
C ASP A 69 8.47 -34.14 17.34
N TRP A 70 7.43 -34.79 16.80
CA TRP A 70 6.09 -34.20 16.69
C TRP A 70 5.44 -33.92 18.04
N THR A 71 5.77 -34.69 19.07
CA THR A 71 5.22 -34.47 20.41
C THR A 71 5.74 -33.15 20.98
N ALA A 72 7.05 -32.91 20.89
CA ALA A 72 7.66 -31.65 21.30
C ALA A 72 7.17 -30.45 20.48
N PHE A 73 7.02 -30.64 19.16
CA PHE A 73 6.49 -29.60 18.28
C PHE A 73 5.05 -29.22 18.64
N MET A 74 4.15 -30.20 18.77
CA MET A 74 2.75 -29.96 19.10
C MET A 74 2.57 -29.42 20.52
N GLN A 75 3.38 -29.89 21.48
CA GLN A 75 3.39 -29.35 22.84
C GLN A 75 3.75 -27.87 22.87
N THR A 76 4.74 -27.47 22.08
CA THR A 76 5.12 -26.05 21.94
C THR A 76 3.95 -25.21 21.43
N VAL A 77 3.19 -25.72 20.45
CA VAL A 77 2.02 -25.03 19.91
C VAL A 77 0.88 -24.97 20.94
N THR A 78 0.65 -26.02 21.72
CA THR A 78 -0.40 -26.01 22.76
C THR A 78 -0.08 -25.12 23.95
N ASP A 79 1.21 -24.89 24.23
CA ASP A 79 1.69 -24.11 25.38
C ASP A 79 1.85 -22.62 25.06
N ILE A 80 1.49 -22.18 23.85
CA ILE A 80 1.53 -20.76 23.46
C ILE A 80 0.66 -19.95 24.43
N ASP A 81 1.24 -18.89 24.99
CA ASP A 81 0.52 -17.93 25.82
C ASP A 81 -0.52 -17.20 24.98
N ILE A 82 -1.80 -17.41 25.32
CA ILE A 82 -2.92 -16.83 24.57
C ILE A 82 -2.95 -15.30 24.63
N THR A 83 -2.46 -14.70 25.72
CA THR A 83 -2.43 -13.24 25.88
C THR A 83 -1.41 -12.67 24.90
N GLN A 84 -0.20 -13.22 24.89
CA GLN A 84 0.85 -12.80 23.95
C GLN A 84 0.47 -13.06 22.49
N LEU A 85 -0.20 -14.18 22.21
CA LEU A 85 -0.70 -14.48 20.87
C LEU A 85 -1.70 -13.43 20.41
N ARG A 86 -2.66 -13.07 21.27
CA ARG A 86 -3.68 -12.05 20.94
C ARG A 86 -3.06 -10.67 20.80
N ASP A 87 -2.13 -10.29 21.67
CA ASP A 87 -1.42 -9.02 21.56
C ASP A 87 -0.68 -8.90 20.21
N LYS A 88 -0.05 -9.99 19.73
CA LYS A 88 0.57 -10.01 18.40
C LYS A 88 -0.44 -9.96 17.26
N VAL A 89 -1.57 -10.66 17.38
CA VAL A 89 -2.65 -10.62 16.38
C VAL A 89 -3.23 -9.21 16.28
N ASP A 90 -3.51 -8.57 17.42
CA ASP A 90 -4.03 -7.22 17.50
C ASP A 90 -3.02 -6.20 16.95
N ALA A 91 -1.73 -6.34 17.27
CA ALA A 91 -0.67 -5.50 16.73
C ALA A 91 -0.55 -5.64 15.20
N LYS A 92 -0.66 -6.87 14.67
CA LYS A 92 -0.65 -7.08 13.22
C LYS A 92 -1.86 -6.43 12.56
N TRP A 93 -3.06 -6.65 13.10
CA TRP A 93 -4.27 -6.02 12.56
C TRP A 93 -4.22 -4.50 12.61
N HIS A 94 -3.56 -3.91 13.61
CA HIS A 94 -3.30 -2.48 13.64
C HIS A 94 -2.39 -2.05 12.48
N CYS A 95 -1.24 -2.70 12.29
CA CYS A 95 -0.33 -2.42 11.17
C CYS A 95 -0.99 -2.60 9.80
N ASP A 96 -1.75 -3.69 9.62
CA ASP A 96 -2.48 -3.97 8.38
C ASP A 96 -3.58 -2.91 8.15
N GLY A 97 -4.23 -2.46 9.22
CA GLY A 97 -5.20 -1.37 9.19
C GLY A 97 -4.57 -0.03 8.80
N GLU A 98 -3.40 0.31 9.34
CA GLU A 98 -2.65 1.51 8.94
C GLU A 98 -2.23 1.44 7.47
N LEU A 99 -1.70 0.30 7.03
CA LEU A 99 -1.34 0.09 5.61
C LEU A 99 -2.57 0.20 4.70
N ALA A 100 -3.72 -0.33 5.11
CA ALA A 100 -4.96 -0.21 4.36
C ALA A 100 -5.45 1.25 4.28
N CYS A 101 -5.39 2.00 5.38
CA CYS A 101 -5.71 3.43 5.41
C CYS A 101 -4.77 4.24 4.50
N MET A 102 -3.46 4.01 4.59
CA MET A 102 -2.48 4.66 3.72
C MET A 102 -2.72 4.34 2.24
N ASN A 103 -3.00 3.08 1.91
CA ASN A 103 -3.32 2.69 0.54
C ASN A 103 -4.61 3.37 0.03
N ALA A 104 -5.62 3.52 0.87
CA ALA A 104 -6.84 4.25 0.52
C ALA A 104 -6.55 5.73 0.23
N ASP A 105 -5.69 6.37 1.03
CA ASP A 105 -5.24 7.74 0.78
C ASP A 105 -4.43 7.86 -0.51
N VAL A 106 -3.51 6.94 -0.79
CA VAL A 106 -2.76 6.90 -2.06
C VAL A 106 -3.70 6.76 -3.25
N GLN A 107 -4.72 5.90 -3.17
CA GLN A 107 -5.74 5.76 -4.21
C GLN A 107 -6.53 7.05 -4.42
N ARG A 108 -6.95 7.70 -3.32
CA ARG A 108 -7.65 9.00 -3.37
C ARG A 108 -6.80 10.07 -4.04
N LEU A 109 -5.54 10.20 -3.65
CA LEU A 109 -4.61 11.18 -4.21
C LEU A 109 -4.29 10.89 -5.68
N THR A 110 -4.18 9.62 -6.05
CA THR A 110 -3.98 9.20 -7.45
C THR A 110 -5.19 9.58 -8.30
N ALA A 111 -6.42 9.33 -7.81
CA ALA A 111 -7.64 9.73 -8.51
C ALA A 111 -7.78 11.26 -8.64
N GLN A 112 -7.38 12.02 -7.60
CA GLN A 112 -7.33 13.49 -7.67
C GLN A 112 -6.31 13.96 -8.71
N ARG A 113 -5.08 13.41 -8.70
CA ARG A 113 -4.07 13.70 -9.72
C ARG A 113 -4.59 13.43 -11.12
N ASP A 114 -5.21 12.26 -11.34
CA ASP A 114 -5.70 11.87 -12.66
C ASP A 114 -6.83 12.81 -13.14
N THR A 115 -7.70 13.24 -12.22
CA THR A 115 -8.73 14.25 -12.49
C THR A 115 -8.12 15.57 -12.94
N VAL A 116 -7.09 16.05 -12.22
CA VAL A 116 -6.37 17.28 -12.59
C VAL A 116 -5.70 17.12 -13.95
N CYS A 117 -4.97 16.03 -14.20
CA CYS A 117 -4.34 15.77 -15.48
C CYS A 117 -5.35 15.74 -16.63
N GLN A 118 -6.51 15.11 -16.45
CA GLN A 118 -7.58 15.10 -17.46
C GLN A 118 -8.16 16.49 -17.70
N ALA A 119 -8.45 17.24 -16.64
CA ALA A 119 -8.99 18.58 -16.75
C ALA A 119 -8.01 19.51 -17.45
N ILE A 120 -6.71 19.42 -17.13
CA ILE A 120 -5.63 20.13 -17.81
C ILE A 120 -5.56 19.76 -19.29
N ASN A 121 -5.53 18.47 -19.63
CA ASN A 121 -5.46 18.04 -21.04
C ASN A 121 -6.69 18.44 -21.86
N ALA A 122 -7.84 18.64 -21.22
CA ALA A 122 -9.05 19.15 -21.85
C ALA A 122 -9.04 20.67 -22.06
N LEU A 123 -8.17 21.41 -21.35
CA LEU A 123 -8.00 22.84 -21.57
C LEU A 123 -7.30 23.06 -22.92
N GLN A 124 -7.86 23.98 -23.70
CA GLN A 124 -7.22 24.39 -24.94
C GLN A 124 -5.90 25.12 -24.60
N HIS A 125 -4.78 24.52 -25.03
CA HIS A 125 -3.47 25.16 -25.00
C HIS A 125 -3.29 26.01 -26.26
N HIS A 126 -2.82 27.25 -26.07
CA HIS A 126 -2.60 28.18 -27.17
C HIS A 126 -1.12 28.20 -27.56
N PRO A 127 -0.79 28.24 -28.86
CA PRO A 127 0.60 28.37 -29.32
C PRO A 127 1.20 29.72 -28.92
N ASP A 128 2.52 29.78 -28.78
CA ASP A 128 3.25 31.03 -28.50
C ASP A 128 3.33 31.92 -29.74
N MET A 129 2.22 32.58 -30.05
CA MET A 129 2.07 33.53 -31.16
C MET A 129 1.01 34.55 -30.83
N ASP A 130 1.03 35.72 -31.47
CA ASP A 130 0.09 36.83 -31.18
C ASP A 130 -1.38 36.39 -31.17
N ALA A 131 -1.78 35.51 -32.09
CA ALA A 131 -3.12 34.95 -32.12
C ALA A 131 -3.45 34.05 -30.92
N GLY A 132 -2.46 33.29 -30.44
CA GLY A 132 -2.58 32.46 -29.24
C GLY A 132 -2.67 33.30 -27.97
N HIS A 133 -1.89 34.38 -27.87
CA HIS A 133 -2.01 35.37 -26.78
C HIS A 133 -3.37 36.05 -26.76
N ALA A 134 -3.92 36.44 -27.92
CA ALA A 134 -5.26 37.00 -28.01
C ALA A 134 -6.35 35.99 -27.60
N ALA A 135 -6.24 34.73 -28.03
CA ALA A 135 -7.20 33.68 -27.66
C ALA A 135 -7.16 33.33 -26.16
N TYR A 136 -5.97 33.31 -25.57
CA TYR A 136 -5.79 33.13 -24.13
C TYR A 136 -6.45 34.24 -23.32
N GLN A 137 -6.32 35.52 -23.72
CA GLN A 137 -6.96 36.65 -23.04
C GLN A 137 -8.50 36.56 -23.09
N VAL A 138 -9.08 36.13 -24.22
CA VAL A 138 -10.52 35.86 -24.34
C VAL A 138 -10.95 34.74 -23.39
N GLN A 139 -10.13 33.69 -23.27
CA GLN A 139 -10.42 32.58 -22.37
C GLN A 139 -10.37 32.98 -20.89
N LEU A 140 -9.37 33.77 -20.48
CA LEU A 140 -9.30 34.34 -19.13
C LEU A 140 -10.54 35.20 -18.82
N THR A 141 -10.95 36.04 -19.77
CA THR A 141 -12.16 36.88 -19.62
C THR A 141 -13.39 36.01 -19.35
N ARG A 142 -13.61 34.96 -20.15
CA ARG A 142 -14.74 34.02 -19.95
C ARG A 142 -14.65 33.28 -18.62
N PHE A 143 -13.45 32.88 -18.21
CA PHE A 143 -13.24 32.20 -16.94
C PHE A 143 -13.61 33.11 -15.76
N THR A 144 -13.18 34.39 -15.79
CA THR A 144 -13.54 35.41 -14.79
C THR A 144 -15.03 35.72 -14.80
N GLU A 145 -15.70 35.76 -15.95
CA GLU A 145 -17.15 35.91 -16.05
C GLU A 145 -17.90 34.74 -15.40
N THR A 146 -17.40 33.52 -15.61
CA THR A 146 -18.05 32.28 -15.14
C THR A 146 -17.84 32.06 -13.64
N HIS A 147 -16.63 32.35 -13.11
CA HIS A 147 -16.25 32.01 -11.73
C HIS A 147 -16.01 33.22 -10.81
N ARG A 148 -16.22 34.46 -11.29
CA ARG A 148 -16.01 35.75 -10.60
C ARG A 148 -14.54 36.10 -10.28
N PHE A 149 -14.30 37.23 -9.62
CA PHE A 149 -13.01 37.94 -9.52
C PHE A 149 -11.95 37.28 -8.61
N SER A 150 -12.21 36.11 -8.04
CA SER A 150 -11.22 35.33 -7.28
C SER A 150 -11.76 33.92 -7.07
N PRO A 151 -11.78 33.08 -8.12
CA PRO A 151 -12.15 31.70 -7.94
C PRO A 151 -11.00 31.00 -7.24
N TYR A 152 -11.30 30.24 -6.19
CA TYR A 152 -10.36 29.23 -5.71
C TYR A 152 -10.07 28.31 -6.90
N ILE A 153 -8.81 28.27 -7.34
CA ILE A 153 -8.35 27.31 -8.33
C ILE A 153 -8.36 25.95 -7.63
N THR A 154 -9.27 25.08 -8.05
CA THR A 154 -9.43 23.71 -7.56
C THR A 154 -9.18 22.75 -8.71
N GLU A 155 -9.12 21.45 -8.42
CA GLU A 155 -9.08 20.38 -9.43
C GLU A 155 -10.21 20.45 -10.48
N HIS A 156 -11.29 21.20 -10.20
CA HIS A 156 -12.44 21.36 -11.09
C HIS A 156 -12.58 22.78 -11.67
N THR A 157 -11.77 23.75 -11.23
CA THR A 157 -11.83 25.16 -11.64
C THR A 157 -10.47 25.65 -12.11
N LEU A 158 -9.90 24.90 -13.05
CA LEU A 158 -8.58 25.18 -13.60
C LEU A 158 -8.63 26.30 -14.63
N VAL A 159 -7.55 27.07 -14.68
CA VAL A 159 -7.29 28.10 -15.69
C VAL A 159 -6.27 27.56 -16.70
N SER A 160 -6.42 27.91 -17.97
CA SER A 160 -5.43 27.53 -19.00
C SER A 160 -4.06 28.08 -18.67
N LEU A 161 -3.02 27.34 -19.06
CA LEU A 161 -1.64 27.80 -19.00
C LEU A 161 -1.41 28.95 -19.97
N HIS A 162 -0.40 29.77 -19.68
CA HIS A 162 0.02 30.85 -20.56
C HIS A 162 0.49 30.28 -21.92
N PRO A 163 0.22 30.96 -23.05
CA PRO A 163 0.78 30.56 -24.34
C PRO A 163 2.31 30.46 -24.26
N GLY A 164 2.87 29.40 -24.86
CA GLY A 164 4.31 29.09 -24.78
C GLY A 164 4.76 28.30 -23.56
N THR A 165 3.85 27.96 -22.63
CA THR A 165 4.16 26.98 -21.58
C THR A 165 4.38 25.60 -22.21
N GLU A 166 5.46 24.91 -21.82
CA GLU A 166 5.71 23.53 -22.23
C GLU A 166 4.56 22.61 -21.78
N PRO A 167 4.23 21.55 -22.55
CA PRO A 167 3.18 20.60 -22.18
C PRO A 167 3.44 19.97 -20.81
N LEU A 168 2.37 19.85 -20.01
CA LEU A 168 2.49 19.24 -18.69
C LEU A 168 2.75 17.73 -18.78
N CYS A 169 3.49 17.22 -17.80
CA CYS A 169 3.79 15.79 -17.64
C CYS A 169 4.68 15.16 -18.72
N LEU A 170 5.59 15.92 -19.34
CA LEU A 170 6.61 15.36 -20.24
C LEU A 170 7.77 14.64 -19.51
N ASP A 171 7.66 14.37 -18.20
CA ASP A 171 8.76 13.86 -17.35
C ASP A 171 10.04 14.72 -17.39
N GLU A 172 9.88 15.99 -17.76
CA GLU A 172 10.95 16.97 -17.85
C GLU A 172 11.27 17.56 -16.48
N CYS A 173 12.57 17.67 -16.20
CA CYS A 173 13.08 18.29 -15.00
C CYS A 173 12.71 19.78 -14.97
N TRP A 174 11.95 20.22 -13.96
CA TRP A 174 11.52 21.62 -13.83
C TRP A 174 12.69 22.63 -13.77
N SER A 175 13.90 22.19 -13.43
CA SER A 175 15.08 23.05 -13.36
C SER A 175 15.79 23.25 -14.71
N CYS A 176 15.70 22.30 -15.67
CA CYS A 176 16.46 22.37 -16.93
C CYS A 176 15.70 21.89 -18.18
N SER A 177 14.41 21.55 -18.06
CA SER A 177 13.52 21.04 -19.13
C SER A 177 14.01 19.76 -19.82
N TRP A 178 14.89 18.96 -19.20
CA TRP A 178 15.36 17.67 -19.75
C TRP A 178 14.71 16.48 -19.04
N GLN A 179 14.41 15.42 -19.80
CA GLN A 179 13.78 14.21 -19.26
C GLN A 179 14.77 13.30 -18.52
N GLY A 180 14.24 12.45 -17.63
CA GLY A 180 15.01 11.35 -17.00
C GLY A 180 15.62 11.66 -15.63
N HIS A 181 15.28 12.79 -15.01
CA HIS A 181 15.63 13.10 -13.63
C HIS A 181 14.65 14.12 -13.01
N CYS A 182 14.53 14.14 -11.69
CA CYS A 182 13.80 15.19 -10.97
C CYS A 182 14.71 16.40 -10.67
N GLY A 183 14.12 17.57 -10.39
CA GLY A 183 14.87 18.82 -10.16
C GLY A 183 15.94 18.74 -9.07
N ASP A 184 15.70 17.95 -8.02
CA ASP A 184 16.67 17.75 -6.93
C ASP A 184 17.91 16.95 -7.37
N ALA A 185 17.79 16.16 -8.44
CA ALA A 185 18.88 15.41 -9.07
C ALA A 185 19.46 16.14 -10.30
N CYS A 186 19.08 17.40 -10.53
CA CYS A 186 19.52 18.17 -11.69
C CYS A 186 20.97 18.68 -11.56
N ILE A 187 21.84 18.09 -12.37
CA ILE A 187 23.26 18.46 -12.48
C ILE A 187 23.54 19.48 -13.60
N ALA A 188 22.50 20.06 -14.22
CA ALA A 188 22.67 21.02 -15.29
C ALA A 188 23.44 22.27 -14.80
N PRO A 189 24.37 22.82 -15.61
CA PRO A 189 25.04 24.08 -15.30
C PRO A 189 24.04 25.20 -15.03
N LEU A 190 24.38 26.16 -14.15
CA LEU A 190 23.49 27.30 -13.83
C LEU A 190 23.03 28.10 -15.05
N GLN A 191 23.80 28.10 -16.15
CA GLN A 191 23.41 28.75 -17.41
C GLN A 191 22.31 28.00 -18.17
N ASP A 192 22.18 26.69 -17.96
CA ASP A 192 21.17 25.83 -18.60
C ASP A 192 19.97 25.58 -17.67
N LYS A 193 19.98 26.20 -16.48
CA LYS A 193 18.82 26.22 -15.60
C LYS A 193 17.89 27.34 -16.02
N VAL A 194 16.58 27.04 -16.13
CA VAL A 194 15.58 28.08 -16.37
C VAL A 194 15.64 29.03 -15.18
N LEU A 195 16.14 30.25 -15.39
CA LEU A 195 16.24 31.25 -14.34
C LEU A 195 14.82 31.57 -13.89
N ASP A 196 14.53 31.36 -12.60
CA ASP A 196 13.34 31.87 -11.96
C ASP A 196 13.29 33.37 -12.24
N VAL A 197 12.35 33.78 -13.09
CA VAL A 197 12.02 35.20 -13.24
C VAL A 197 11.49 35.61 -11.88
N GLU A 198 12.28 36.37 -11.13
CA GLU A 198 11.93 36.89 -9.82
C GLU A 198 10.52 37.49 -9.89
N CYS A 199 9.58 36.81 -9.24
CA CYS A 199 8.24 37.32 -9.00
C CYS A 199 8.37 38.46 -7.99
N LYS A 200 8.37 39.71 -8.50
CA LYS A 200 8.28 40.93 -7.67
C LYS A 200 6.88 41.10 -7.10
#